data_AF-Q9CU60-F1
#
_entry.id   AF-Q9CU60-F1
#
_cell.length_a   1.000
_cell.length_b   1.000
_cell.length_c   1.000
_cell.angle_alpha   90.00
_cell.angle_beta   90.00
_cell.angle_gamma   90.00
#
_symmetry.space_group_name_H-M   'P 1'
#
loop_
_entity.id
_entity.type
_entity.pdbx_description
1 polymer ?
#
loop_
_entity_poly.entity_id
_entity_poly.type
_entity_poly.pdbx_seq_one_letter_code
_entity_poly.pdbx_strand_id
1 'polypeptide(L)'
;VSKEIPVESIEEVSKIIKRAPVIWDNIHANDYDQKRLFLGPYKGRSTELIPRLKGVLTNPNCEFEANYVAIHTLATWYKSNMNGVRKDVVMTDSEDSTVSIQIKLENEGSDEDIETDVLYSPQMALKLALTEWLQEFGVPHQYSSRQVAHSGAKTSVVDGTPLVAAPSLNATTVVTTVYQEPIMSQGAALSGEPSVLTKEEEKKQPDEEPMDMVV
;
A
#
# COMPACT_ATOMS: atom_id res chain seq x y z
N VAL A 1 -15.46 -0.48 3.52
CA VAL A 1 -14.12 0.10 3.73
C VAL A 1 -14.15 1.56 3.28
N SER A 2 -13.96 2.52 4.20
CA SER A 2 -14.09 3.96 3.89
C SER A 2 -12.95 4.44 2.99
N LYS A 3 -13.29 5.03 1.84
CA LYS A 3 -12.30 5.66 0.93
C LYS A 3 -11.61 6.82 1.64
N GLU A 4 -12.40 7.72 2.21
CA GLU A 4 -11.97 8.87 3.00
C GLU A 4 -12.83 8.95 4.27
N ILE A 5 -12.32 9.62 5.29
CA ILE A 5 -13.04 9.97 6.51
C ILE A 5 -12.96 11.49 6.65
N PRO A 6 -14.00 12.22 6.19
CA PRO A 6 -14.05 13.67 6.33
C PRO A 6 -14.19 14.12 7.79
N VAL A 7 -13.73 15.33 8.11
CA VAL A 7 -13.76 15.87 9.48
C VAL A 7 -15.20 16.02 9.98
N GLU A 8 -16.07 16.55 9.13
CA GLU A 8 -17.49 16.76 9.35
C GLU A 8 -18.22 15.45 9.69
N SER A 9 -17.82 14.32 9.07
CA SER A 9 -18.42 13.02 9.35
C SER A 9 -18.15 12.56 10.79
N ILE A 10 -16.97 12.86 11.32
CA ILE A 10 -16.60 12.55 12.71
C ILE A 10 -17.30 13.50 13.68
N GLU A 11 -17.49 14.77 13.32
CA GLU A 11 -18.23 15.73 14.14
C GLU A 11 -19.71 15.36 14.25
N GLU A 12 -20.34 14.97 13.15
CA GLU A 12 -21.73 14.48 13.13
C GLU A 12 -21.91 13.27 14.05
N VAL A 13 -21.07 12.24 13.89
CA VAL A 13 -21.12 11.04 14.73
C VAL A 13 -20.86 11.40 16.20
N SER A 14 -19.84 12.23 16.48
CA SER A 14 -19.49 12.66 17.84
C SER A 14 -20.63 13.39 18.53
N LYS A 15 -21.40 14.19 17.79
CA LYS A 15 -22.57 14.92 18.32
C LYS A 15 -23.67 13.97 18.80
N ILE A 16 -23.84 12.82 18.15
CA ILE A 16 -24.83 11.81 18.51
C ILE A 16 -24.32 10.95 19.67
N ILE A 17 -23.09 10.42 19.57
CA ILE A 17 -22.54 9.50 20.58
C ILE A 17 -21.99 10.20 21.84
N LYS A 18 -21.98 11.55 21.83
CA LYS A 18 -21.56 12.44 22.94
C LYS A 18 -20.12 12.22 23.42
N ARG A 19 -19.26 11.71 22.55
CA ARG A 19 -17.83 11.52 22.82
C ARG A 19 -17.04 11.47 21.51
N ALA A 20 -15.75 11.78 21.57
CA ALA A 20 -14.85 11.53 20.46
C ALA A 20 -14.68 10.00 20.25
N PRO A 21 -14.88 9.47 19.03
CA PRO A 21 -14.77 8.04 18.77
C PRO A 21 -13.30 7.58 18.70
N VAL A 22 -13.10 6.27 18.82
CA VAL A 22 -11.88 5.58 18.36
C VAL A 22 -12.21 4.98 17.00
N ILE A 23 -11.41 5.28 15.97
CA ILE A 23 -11.60 4.69 14.64
C ILE A 23 -11.05 3.27 14.64
N TRP A 24 -11.85 2.33 14.16
CA TRP A 24 -11.38 1.04 13.64
C TRP A 24 -11.27 1.17 12.13
N ASP A 25 -10.05 1.26 11.61
CA ASP A 25 -9.82 1.56 10.20
C ASP A 25 -9.58 0.28 9.39
N ASN A 26 -10.36 0.07 8.33
CA ASN A 26 -10.24 -1.10 7.46
C ASN A 26 -9.59 -0.75 6.11
N ILE A 27 -8.95 0.43 5.98
CA ILE A 27 -8.33 0.88 4.71
C ILE A 27 -7.34 -0.14 4.12
N HIS A 28 -6.62 -0.88 4.95
CA HIS A 28 -5.67 -1.92 4.53
C HIS A 28 -6.17 -3.36 4.74
N ALA A 29 -7.43 -3.55 5.18
CA ALA A 29 -7.99 -4.89 5.35
C ALA A 29 -8.16 -5.59 3.98
N ASN A 30 -7.84 -6.89 3.90
CA ASN A 30 -7.98 -7.70 2.68
C ASN A 30 -8.73 -9.03 2.91
N ASP A 31 -9.29 -9.26 4.11
CA ASP A 31 -10.03 -10.47 4.47
C ASP A 31 -11.27 -10.73 3.57
N TYR A 32 -11.84 -9.67 3.00
CA TYR A 32 -13.00 -9.74 2.11
C TYR A 32 -12.68 -10.13 0.66
N ASP A 33 -11.41 -10.13 0.23
CA ASP A 33 -11.00 -10.51 -1.13
C ASP A 33 -9.59 -11.10 -1.16
N GLN A 34 -9.53 -12.43 -1.33
CA GLN A 34 -8.28 -13.21 -1.34
C GLN A 34 -7.27 -12.80 -2.42
N LYS A 35 -7.69 -12.06 -3.45
CA LYS A 35 -6.80 -11.63 -4.55
C LYS A 35 -6.18 -10.26 -4.32
N ARG A 36 -6.56 -9.57 -3.24
CA ARG A 36 -6.13 -8.19 -2.98
C ARG A 36 -5.10 -8.15 -1.86
N LEU A 37 -4.14 -7.26 -2.03
CA LEU A 37 -3.13 -6.92 -1.04
C LEU A 37 -2.90 -5.41 -1.07
N PHE A 38 -2.80 -4.78 0.10
CA PHE A 38 -2.68 -3.33 0.22
C PHE A 38 -1.32 -2.95 0.81
N LEU A 39 -0.41 -2.53 -0.06
CA LEU A 39 0.94 -2.05 0.29
C LEU A 39 1.08 -0.52 0.15
N GLY A 40 -0.02 0.18 -0.10
CA GLY A 40 -0.05 1.65 -0.20
C GLY A 40 -0.01 2.34 1.17
N PRO A 41 0.21 3.67 1.19
CA PRO A 41 0.26 4.43 2.44
C PRO A 41 -1.12 4.61 3.06
N TYR A 42 -1.16 4.90 4.36
CA TYR A 42 -2.33 5.42 5.05
C TYR A 42 -2.78 6.74 4.40
N LYS A 43 -4.03 6.84 3.95
CA LYS A 43 -4.52 8.01 3.17
C LYS A 43 -6.01 8.26 3.35
N GLY A 44 -6.45 9.47 3.00
CA GLY A 44 -7.86 9.87 3.06
C GLY A 44 -8.38 10.17 4.47
N ARG A 45 -7.47 10.43 5.43
CA ARG A 45 -7.78 10.85 6.80
C ARG A 45 -6.92 12.08 7.08
N SER A 46 -7.52 13.26 7.15
CA SER A 46 -6.79 14.49 7.48
C SER A 46 -6.19 14.40 8.88
N THR A 47 -4.99 14.93 9.10
CA THR A 47 -4.35 15.08 10.41
C THR A 47 -5.16 15.96 11.36
N GLU A 48 -6.11 16.75 10.84
CA GLU A 48 -7.09 17.47 11.64
C GLU A 48 -8.06 16.55 12.41
N LEU A 49 -8.13 15.27 12.05
CA LEU A 49 -8.88 14.27 12.80
C LEU A 49 -8.22 13.89 14.12
N ILE A 50 -6.90 14.00 14.24
CA ILE A 50 -6.14 13.59 15.44
C ILE A 50 -6.70 14.22 16.72
N PRO A 51 -6.90 15.56 16.81
CA PRO A 51 -7.51 16.17 18.00
C PRO A 51 -9.03 15.92 18.15
N ARG A 52 -9.67 15.33 17.14
CA ARG A 52 -11.12 15.03 17.14
C ARG A 52 -11.45 13.61 17.56
N LEU A 53 -10.45 12.73 17.62
CA LEU A 53 -10.58 11.32 17.94
C LEU A 53 -9.98 11.00 19.32
N LYS A 54 -10.35 9.84 19.87
CA LYS A 54 -9.66 9.23 21.01
C LYS A 54 -8.58 8.23 20.62
N GLY A 55 -8.55 7.85 19.35
CA GLY A 55 -7.51 6.98 18.81
C GLY A 55 -7.88 6.47 17.43
N VAL A 56 -6.91 5.83 16.78
CA VAL A 56 -7.06 5.12 15.51
C VAL A 56 -6.40 3.76 15.68
N LEU A 57 -7.14 2.69 15.39
CA LEU A 57 -6.66 1.32 15.34
C LEU A 57 -6.88 0.81 13.93
N THR A 58 -5.81 0.52 13.19
CA THR A 58 -5.91 -0.05 11.84
C THR A 58 -6.06 -1.57 11.92
N ASN A 59 -6.96 -2.13 11.12
CA ASN A 59 -7.11 -3.53 10.82
C ASN A 59 -6.52 -3.78 9.42
N PRO A 60 -5.26 -4.24 9.34
CA PRO A 60 -4.52 -4.28 8.08
C PRO A 60 -4.71 -5.63 7.35
N ASN A 61 -3.78 -5.99 6.47
CA ASN A 61 -3.86 -7.25 5.71
C ASN A 61 -3.75 -8.46 6.65
N CYS A 62 -4.31 -9.61 6.25
CA CYS A 62 -4.15 -10.88 6.95
C CYS A 62 -2.68 -11.33 7.02
N GLU A 63 -1.92 -11.12 5.93
CA GLU A 63 -0.51 -11.47 5.84
C GLU A 63 0.33 -10.50 6.68
N PHE A 64 0.87 -11.00 7.80
CA PHE A 64 1.58 -10.18 8.80
C PHE A 64 2.67 -9.27 8.19
N GLU A 65 3.57 -9.84 7.39
CA GLU A 65 4.71 -9.09 6.81
C GLU A 65 4.28 -8.01 5.81
N ALA A 66 3.10 -8.15 5.19
CA ALA A 66 2.58 -7.16 4.25
C ALA A 66 2.14 -5.85 4.94
N ASN A 67 2.11 -5.82 6.28
CA ASN A 67 1.58 -4.70 7.05
C ASN A 67 2.61 -3.65 7.43
N TYR A 68 3.88 -3.81 7.01
CA TYR A 68 4.95 -2.87 7.34
C TYR A 68 4.59 -1.44 6.95
N VAL A 69 4.25 -1.20 5.68
CA VAL A 69 3.89 0.13 5.17
C VAL A 69 2.62 0.66 5.83
N ALA A 70 1.60 -0.19 6.01
CA ALA A 70 0.33 0.20 6.60
C ALA A 70 0.51 0.80 8.01
N ILE A 71 1.27 0.11 8.86
CA ILE A 71 1.51 0.52 10.24
C ILE A 71 2.51 1.69 10.30
N HIS A 72 3.58 1.63 9.50
CA HIS A 72 4.61 2.67 9.45
C HIS A 72 4.05 4.03 9.04
N THR A 73 3.23 4.03 7.98
CA THR A 73 2.64 5.28 7.46
C THR A 73 1.53 5.82 8.37
N LEU A 74 0.78 4.95 9.07
CA LEU A 74 -0.14 5.37 10.15
C LEU A 74 0.62 6.04 11.30
N ALA A 75 1.76 5.46 11.72
CA ALA A 75 2.58 6.06 12.77
C ALA A 75 3.15 7.42 12.33
N THR A 76 3.57 7.54 11.07
CA THR A 76 4.02 8.81 10.49
C THR A 76 2.90 9.86 10.48
N TRP A 77 1.69 9.46 10.09
CA TRP A 77 0.49 10.31 10.14
C TRP A 77 0.16 10.78 11.57
N TYR A 78 0.18 9.89 12.55
CA TYR A 78 -0.11 10.27 13.93
C TYR A 78 0.94 11.25 14.48
N LYS A 79 2.23 11.00 14.18
CA LYS A 79 3.34 11.83 14.64
C LYS A 79 3.33 13.24 14.05
N SER A 80 2.75 13.45 12.86
CA SER A 80 2.76 14.77 12.22
C SER A 80 1.86 15.81 12.92
N ASN A 81 0.88 15.37 13.73
CA ASN A 81 -0.02 16.27 14.45
C ASN A 81 -0.47 15.74 15.84
N MET A 82 0.39 14.99 16.54
CA MET A 82 0.02 14.37 17.83
C MET A 82 -0.37 15.40 18.92
N ASN A 83 0.16 16.62 18.82
CA ASN A 83 -0.12 17.75 19.71
C ASN A 83 -1.09 18.76 19.09
N GLY A 84 -1.77 18.39 18.00
CA GLY A 84 -2.74 19.25 17.34
C GLY A 84 -3.84 19.70 18.30
N VAL A 85 -4.32 20.92 18.10
CA VAL A 85 -5.46 21.48 18.85
C VAL A 85 -6.63 21.67 17.89
N ARG A 86 -7.85 21.53 18.41
CA ARG A 86 -9.08 21.83 17.69
C ARG A 86 -9.13 23.33 17.36
N LYS A 87 -9.02 23.68 16.08
CA LYS A 87 -9.04 25.08 15.60
C LYS A 87 -10.31 25.82 16.04
N ASP A 88 -11.44 25.12 16.07
CA ASP A 88 -12.75 25.61 16.54
C ASP A 88 -12.78 25.97 18.04
N VAL A 89 -11.90 25.38 18.85
CA VAL A 89 -11.79 25.71 20.29
C VAL A 89 -10.85 26.89 20.53
N VAL A 90 -9.87 27.12 19.66
CA VAL A 90 -8.90 28.23 19.81
C VAL A 90 -9.51 29.58 19.41
N MET A 91 -10.50 29.57 18.49
CA MET A 91 -11.14 30.79 17.99
C MET A 91 -12.05 31.50 19.00
N THR A 92 -12.27 30.96 20.21
CA THR A 92 -13.07 31.65 21.23
C THR A 92 -12.27 32.65 22.08
N ASP A 93 -10.93 32.57 22.08
CA ASP A 93 -10.12 33.24 23.10
C ASP A 93 -9.11 34.27 22.54
N SER A 94 -9.06 34.48 21.21
CA SER A 94 -8.04 35.35 20.61
C SER A 94 -8.66 36.33 19.61
N GLU A 95 -8.90 37.56 20.06
CA GLU A 95 -9.39 38.68 19.26
C GLU A 95 -8.36 39.24 18.25
N ASP A 96 -7.17 38.64 18.13
CA ASP A 96 -6.13 39.05 17.17
C ASP A 96 -5.98 38.05 16.02
N SER A 97 -7.00 37.99 15.16
CA SER A 97 -6.96 37.20 13.93
C SER A 97 -6.11 37.91 12.87
N THR A 98 -4.80 37.73 12.91
CA THR A 98 -3.90 38.16 11.82
C THR A 98 -4.22 37.37 10.55
N VAL A 99 -4.72 38.08 9.54
CA VAL A 99 -5.05 37.53 8.22
C VAL A 99 -3.76 37.16 7.51
N SER A 100 -3.44 35.86 7.45
CA SER A 100 -2.33 35.35 6.65
C SER A 100 -2.78 35.20 5.21
N ILE A 101 -2.37 36.13 4.34
CA ILE A 101 -2.55 36.02 2.89
C ILE A 101 -1.56 34.96 2.38
N GLN A 102 -2.05 33.77 2.06
CA GLN A 102 -1.26 32.75 1.36
C GLN A 102 -1.32 33.02 -0.15
N ILE A 103 -0.18 33.41 -0.73
CA ILE A 103 -0.02 33.52 -2.18
C ILE A 103 0.12 32.10 -2.74
N LYS A 104 -0.91 31.62 -3.45
CA LYS A 104 -0.86 30.38 -4.23
C LYS A 104 0.06 30.60 -5.44
N LEU A 105 1.22 29.96 -5.46
CA LEU A 105 1.92 29.68 -6.71
C LEU A 105 1.26 28.46 -7.34
N GLU A 106 0.48 28.70 -8.39
CA GLU A 106 -0.04 27.65 -9.26
C GLU A 106 1.13 27.01 -10.00
N ASN A 107 1.49 25.79 -9.59
CA ASN A 107 2.38 24.94 -10.38
C ASN A 107 1.48 24.16 -11.33
N GLU A 108 1.52 24.50 -12.62
CA GLU A 108 0.72 23.86 -13.66
C GLU A 108 1.01 22.35 -13.73
N GLY A 109 -0.03 21.54 -13.56
CA GLY A 109 -0.07 20.15 -14.04
C GLY A 109 0.13 19.04 -13.01
N SER A 110 -0.79 18.88 -12.07
CA SER A 110 -1.15 17.54 -11.58
C SER A 110 -2.59 17.51 -11.09
N ASP A 111 -3.43 16.76 -11.79
CA ASP A 111 -4.88 16.60 -11.62
C ASP A 111 -5.26 15.79 -10.35
N GLU A 112 -4.79 16.25 -9.18
CA GLU A 112 -5.18 15.75 -7.86
C GLU A 112 -5.30 16.95 -6.91
N ASP A 113 -6.30 17.82 -7.14
CA ASP A 113 -6.72 18.87 -6.20
C ASP A 113 -7.41 18.25 -4.99
N ILE A 114 -6.66 17.48 -4.20
CA ILE A 114 -7.03 17.11 -2.84
C ILE A 114 -6.34 18.12 -1.94
N GLU A 115 -7.16 18.86 -1.19
CA GLU A 115 -6.78 19.70 -0.06
C GLU A 115 -5.63 19.05 0.72
N THR A 116 -4.40 19.47 0.42
CA THR A 116 -3.20 18.77 0.86
C THR A 116 -3.08 19.01 2.35
N ASP A 117 -3.20 17.94 3.10
CA ASP A 117 -2.86 17.93 4.52
C ASP A 117 -1.41 18.42 4.67
N VAL A 118 -1.27 19.67 5.13
CA VAL A 118 0.02 20.38 5.16
C VAL A 118 1.05 19.62 6.01
N LEU A 119 0.58 18.83 6.98
CA LEU A 119 1.44 18.12 7.92
C LEU A 119 1.77 16.69 7.48
N TYR A 120 0.98 16.09 6.58
CA TYR A 120 1.15 14.71 6.16
C TYR A 120 0.97 14.53 4.64
N SER A 121 2.05 14.10 3.97
CA SER A 121 2.00 13.64 2.58
C SER A 121 2.07 12.11 2.51
N PRO A 122 1.03 11.43 1.98
CA PRO A 122 1.04 9.98 1.79
C PRO A 122 2.22 9.48 0.95
N GLN A 123 2.60 10.23 -0.10
CA GLN A 123 3.70 9.87 -1.00
C GLN A 123 5.06 9.95 -0.29
N MET A 124 5.27 10.97 0.53
CA MET A 124 6.50 11.08 1.33
C MET A 124 6.57 10.01 2.42
N ALA A 125 5.45 9.75 3.11
CA ALA A 125 5.37 8.68 4.10
C ALA A 125 5.62 7.30 3.48
N LEU A 126 5.07 7.04 2.28
CA LEU A 126 5.32 5.81 1.54
C LEU A 126 6.80 5.64 1.21
N LYS A 127 7.45 6.69 0.69
CA LYS A 127 8.88 6.65 0.35
C LYS A 127 9.74 6.33 1.58
N LEU A 128 9.44 6.94 2.72
CA LEU A 128 10.12 6.67 3.98
C LEU A 128 9.92 5.21 4.41
N ALA A 129 8.67 4.74 4.43
CA ALA A 129 8.33 3.37 4.83
C ALA A 129 9.02 2.32 3.96
N LEU A 130 9.01 2.50 2.63
CA LEU A 130 9.68 1.57 1.70
C LEU A 130 11.20 1.59 1.86
N THR A 131 11.79 2.75 2.13
CA THR A 131 13.25 2.88 2.34
C THR A 131 13.69 2.11 3.58
N GLU A 132 12.92 2.19 4.68
CA GLU A 132 13.19 1.43 5.89
C GLU A 132 12.87 -0.06 5.70
N TRP A 133 11.74 -0.40 5.09
CA TRP A 133 11.34 -1.79 4.87
C TRP A 133 12.33 -2.56 4.00
N LEU A 134 12.95 -1.90 3.03
CA LEU A 134 13.96 -2.51 2.15
C LEU A 134 15.12 -3.15 2.92
N GLN A 135 15.48 -2.61 4.09
CA GLN A 135 16.56 -3.15 4.92
C GLN A 135 16.19 -4.52 5.51
N GLU A 136 14.91 -4.76 5.80
CA GLU A 136 14.43 -6.04 6.35
C GLU A 136 14.57 -7.20 5.36
N PHE A 137 14.46 -6.93 4.05
CA PHE A 137 14.69 -7.94 3.01
C PHE A 137 16.14 -8.41 2.93
N GLY A 138 17.09 -7.61 3.40
CA GLY A 138 18.52 -7.96 3.46
C GLY A 138 18.87 -8.86 4.65
N VAL A 139 17.98 -9.02 5.62
CA VAL A 139 18.21 -9.81 6.84
C VAL A 139 17.60 -11.20 6.65
N PRO A 140 18.41 -12.28 6.59
CA PRO A 140 17.88 -13.63 6.43
C PRO A 140 17.00 -14.03 7.62
N HIS A 141 15.71 -14.24 7.36
CA HIS A 141 14.78 -14.79 8.32
C HIS A 141 14.47 -16.25 7.96
N GLN A 142 14.67 -17.16 8.91
CA GLN A 142 14.25 -18.55 8.74
C GLN A 142 12.74 -18.65 8.87
N TYR A 143 12.09 -19.18 7.84
CA TYR A 143 10.67 -19.49 7.92
C TYR A 143 10.45 -20.67 8.88
N SER A 144 10.04 -20.37 10.11
CA SER A 144 9.58 -21.38 11.04
C SER A 144 8.11 -21.63 10.78
N SER A 145 7.80 -22.68 10.01
CA SER A 145 6.44 -23.21 9.92
C SER A 145 6.05 -23.76 11.29
N ARG A 146 5.52 -22.90 12.17
CA ARG A 146 4.74 -23.40 13.30
C ARG A 146 3.46 -23.95 12.70
N GLN A 147 3.39 -25.26 12.53
CA GLN A 147 2.12 -25.94 12.35
C GLN A 147 1.27 -25.56 13.56
N VAL A 148 0.33 -24.63 13.35
CA VAL A 148 -0.64 -24.26 14.37
C VAL A 148 -1.41 -25.54 14.64
N ALA A 149 -1.30 -26.07 15.85
CA ALA A 149 -2.15 -27.16 16.28
C ALA A 149 -3.59 -26.68 16.10
N HIS A 150 -4.32 -27.23 15.14
CA HIS A 150 -5.74 -27.03 15.05
C HIS A 150 -6.31 -27.40 16.43
N SER A 151 -6.87 -26.43 17.15
CA SER A 151 -7.72 -26.68 18.31
C SER A 151 -9.00 -27.36 17.83
N GLY A 152 -8.89 -28.63 17.45
CA GLY A 152 -10.00 -29.56 17.38
C GLY A 152 -10.27 -30.06 18.78
N ALA A 153 -11.53 -30.02 19.22
CA ALA A 153 -11.95 -30.62 20.48
C ALA A 153 -11.51 -32.09 20.53
N LYS A 154 -10.53 -32.40 21.38
CA LYS A 154 -10.09 -33.77 21.62
C LYS A 154 -11.17 -34.46 22.46
N THR A 155 -12.02 -35.24 21.83
CA THR A 155 -12.82 -36.25 22.53
C THR A 155 -11.86 -37.23 23.19
N SER A 156 -11.86 -37.26 24.52
CA SER A 156 -11.07 -38.21 25.31
C SER A 156 -11.59 -39.62 25.06
N VAL A 157 -10.79 -40.45 24.39
CA VAL A 157 -10.88 -41.90 24.51
C VAL A 157 -9.59 -42.38 25.17
N VAL A 158 -9.78 -43.13 26.25
CA VAL A 158 -8.75 -43.60 27.18
C VAL A 158 -8.06 -44.86 26.62
N ASP A 159 -6.79 -44.98 27.01
CA ASP A 159 -5.87 -46.13 27.06
C ASP A 159 -5.07 -46.59 25.82
N GLY A 160 -3.75 -46.61 26.01
CA GLY A 160 -2.78 -47.36 25.22
C GLY A 160 -1.41 -46.69 25.05
N THR A 161 -0.50 -46.88 26.03
CA THR A 161 0.99 -46.84 25.97
C THR A 161 1.73 -45.86 25.03
N PRO A 162 2.71 -45.06 25.51
CA PRO A 162 3.51 -44.21 24.62
C PRO A 162 4.61 -45.00 23.91
N LEU A 163 4.43 -45.26 22.62
CA LEU A 163 5.54 -45.56 21.71
C LEU A 163 6.22 -44.24 21.37
N VAL A 164 7.47 -44.08 21.81
CA VAL A 164 8.36 -43.00 21.40
C VAL A 164 8.66 -43.19 19.91
N ALA A 165 7.85 -42.59 19.05
CA ALA A 165 8.19 -42.40 17.64
C ALA A 165 8.97 -41.08 17.53
N ALA A 166 10.23 -41.18 17.11
CA ALA A 166 11.00 -40.00 16.71
C ALA A 166 10.31 -39.35 15.49
N PRO A 167 10.12 -38.03 15.46
CA PRO A 167 9.65 -37.38 14.24
C PRO A 167 10.85 -37.25 13.30
N SER A 168 11.12 -38.29 12.50
CA SER A 168 11.97 -38.18 11.32
C SER A 168 11.09 -37.81 10.12
N LEU A 169 10.72 -36.54 10.04
CA LEU A 169 10.20 -35.95 8.80
C LEU A 169 10.95 -34.63 8.58
N ASN A 170 12.17 -34.76 8.10
CA ASN A 170 12.91 -33.64 7.52
C ASN A 170 12.26 -33.33 6.17
N ALA A 171 11.23 -32.49 6.15
CA ALA A 171 10.79 -31.84 4.94
C ALA A 171 11.81 -30.75 4.60
N THR A 172 12.88 -31.13 3.89
CA THR A 172 13.83 -30.18 3.33
C THR A 172 13.18 -29.52 2.11
N THR A 173 12.61 -28.34 2.27
CA THR A 173 12.28 -27.48 1.13
C THR A 173 13.57 -26.87 0.61
N VAL A 174 14.11 -27.43 -0.48
CA VAL A 174 15.23 -26.81 -1.20
C VAL A 174 14.68 -25.61 -1.97
N VAL A 175 15.09 -24.41 -1.61
CA VAL A 175 14.86 -23.22 -2.44
C VAL A 175 15.81 -23.30 -3.62
N THR A 176 15.33 -23.73 -4.78
CA THR A 176 16.08 -23.61 -6.03
C THR A 176 15.92 -22.18 -6.52
N THR A 177 16.93 -21.34 -6.33
CA THR A 177 17.04 -20.07 -7.06
C THR A 177 17.31 -20.39 -8.52
N VAL A 178 16.26 -20.47 -9.33
CA VAL A 178 16.39 -20.44 -10.80
C VAL A 178 16.73 -19.00 -11.17
N TYR A 179 18.02 -18.70 -11.24
CA TYR A 179 18.49 -17.46 -11.85
C TYR A 179 18.31 -17.62 -13.36
N GLN A 180 17.17 -17.16 -13.87
CA GLN A 180 16.96 -17.03 -15.31
C GLN A 180 17.51 -15.67 -15.70
N GLU A 181 18.64 -15.65 -16.43
CA GLU A 181 19.16 -14.42 -16.99
C GLU A 181 18.05 -13.74 -17.82
N PRO A 182 17.86 -12.42 -17.72
CA PRO A 182 17.01 -11.70 -18.66
C PRO A 182 17.52 -11.98 -20.06
N ILE A 183 16.61 -12.32 -20.99
CA ILE A 183 16.94 -12.41 -22.42
C ILE A 183 17.28 -11.00 -22.88
N MET A 184 18.54 -10.61 -22.73
CA MET A 184 19.08 -9.45 -23.41
C MET A 184 19.22 -9.84 -24.87
N SER A 185 18.45 -9.19 -25.74
CA SER A 185 18.71 -9.22 -27.18
C SER A 185 20.14 -8.77 -27.42
N GLN A 186 21.03 -9.72 -27.72
CA GLN A 186 22.39 -9.40 -28.11
C GLN A 186 22.33 -8.59 -29.41
N GLY A 187 22.74 -7.32 -29.33
CA GLY A 187 23.02 -6.51 -30.49
C GLY A 187 24.09 -7.20 -31.33
N ALA A 188 23.76 -7.49 -32.59
CA ALA A 188 24.67 -8.13 -33.52
C ALA A 188 25.87 -7.20 -33.78
N ALA A 189 27.06 -7.69 -33.46
CA ALA A 189 28.31 -7.12 -33.92
C ALA A 189 28.43 -7.33 -35.44
N LEU A 190 28.66 -6.24 -36.16
CA LEU A 190 28.94 -6.21 -37.59
C LEU A 190 30.33 -6.82 -37.86
N SER A 191 30.39 -7.93 -38.59
CA SER A 191 31.63 -8.39 -39.23
C SER A 191 31.34 -9.07 -40.57
N GLY A 192 31.53 -8.31 -41.66
CA GLY A 192 32.26 -8.67 -42.88
C GLY A 192 31.95 -9.94 -43.69
N GLU A 193 31.25 -9.72 -44.81
CA GLU A 193 31.45 -10.32 -46.16
C GLU A 193 30.86 -11.71 -46.54
N PRO A 194 30.51 -11.92 -47.84
CA PRO A 194 29.12 -12.14 -48.23
C PRO A 194 28.81 -13.56 -48.75
N SER A 195 27.54 -13.97 -48.67
CA SER A 195 27.02 -15.12 -49.42
C SER A 195 25.92 -14.69 -50.38
N VAL A 196 26.19 -14.93 -51.66
CA VAL A 196 25.30 -14.85 -52.83
C VAL A 196 24.03 -15.66 -52.61
N LEU A 197 22.86 -15.07 -52.88
CA LEU A 197 21.73 -15.77 -53.51
C LEU A 197 20.70 -14.78 -54.08
N THR A 198 20.24 -15.17 -55.26
CA THR A 198 19.47 -14.49 -56.28
C THR A 198 17.96 -14.40 -56.02
N LYS A 199 17.33 -13.41 -56.69
CA LYS A 199 15.93 -13.34 -57.17
C LYS A 199 14.87 -12.97 -56.10
N GLU A 200 13.90 -12.06 -56.29
CA GLU A 200 13.23 -11.48 -57.47
C GLU A 200 12.70 -10.05 -57.18
N GLU A 201 12.23 -9.41 -58.26
CA GLU A 201 12.07 -7.98 -58.53
C GLU A 201 10.99 -7.21 -57.75
N GLU A 202 11.29 -5.92 -57.53
CA GLU A 202 10.33 -4.85 -57.24
C GLU A 202 9.31 -4.67 -58.38
N LYS A 203 8.06 -4.40 -58.03
CA LYS A 203 7.29 -3.36 -58.73
C LYS A 203 6.35 -2.60 -57.80
N LYS A 204 6.30 -1.30 -58.02
CA LYS A 204 5.90 -0.19 -57.16
C LYS A 204 4.53 0.38 -57.60
N GLN A 205 3.59 0.55 -56.63
CA GLN A 205 2.54 1.60 -56.38
C GLN A 205 1.69 2.18 -57.55
N PRO A 206 0.63 3.04 -57.35
CA PRO A 206 0.05 3.69 -56.14
C PRO A 206 -1.51 3.76 -56.05
N ASP A 207 -2.00 4.39 -54.95
CA ASP A 207 -3.18 5.29 -54.74
C ASP A 207 -4.62 4.91 -55.16
N GLU A 208 -5.56 4.98 -54.20
CA GLU A 208 -6.58 6.06 -54.05
C GLU A 208 -7.60 5.71 -52.95
N GLU A 209 -7.76 6.60 -51.95
CA GLU A 209 -8.99 6.70 -51.13
C GLU A 209 -10.10 7.38 -51.96
N PRO A 210 -11.37 7.15 -51.61
CA PRO A 210 -12.17 8.32 -51.30
C PRO A 210 -12.95 8.18 -50.00
N MET A 211 -12.91 9.26 -49.22
CA MET A 211 -13.88 9.58 -48.18
C MET A 211 -15.27 9.71 -48.80
N ASP A 212 -16.29 9.16 -48.15
CA ASP A 212 -17.63 9.71 -48.26
C ASP A 212 -18.35 9.67 -46.91
N MET A 213 -19.16 10.70 -46.73
CA MET A 213 -19.60 11.25 -45.45
C MET A 213 -21.13 11.12 -45.36
N VAL A 214 -21.65 10.87 -44.15
CA VAL A 214 -23.05 11.13 -43.70
C VAL A 214 -24.16 10.19 -44.23
N VAL A 215 -24.79 9.42 -43.34
CA VAL A 215 -26.02 9.73 -42.56
C VAL A 215 -26.07 8.80 -41.35
#